data_AF-A0A940KZT2-F1
#
_entry.id   AF-A0A940KZT2-F1
#
_cell.length_a   1.000
_cell.length_b   1.000
_cell.length_c   1.000
_cell.angle_alpha   90.00
_cell.angle_beta   90.00
_cell.angle_gamma   90.00
#
_symmetry.space_group_name_H-M   'P 1'
#
loop_
_entity.id
_entity.type
_entity.pdbx_description
1 polymer ?
#
loop_
_entity_poly.entity_id
_entity_poly.type
_entity_poly.pdbx_seq_one_letter_code
_entity_poly.pdbx_strand_id
1 'polypeptide(L)'
;MRAYDADTGRFVLSTRQEPAIGQFEMPLPAGSYVFEVDDNLMNFDHVLFYRTPLRTAPVSIASDTTLADIVPDDASGDFVLSAELPCPQAQPPLTHFTVTATSADGARIERLIEAETATPADPAGNCTARYRIQLSPGTYAVEAAPLGWEGRRYDTVRVAKNARVEQVETFSAAERTLVWRGQVVTESGRPIPSVLLWHNRLLINDKTFQVSTDALGRFETPYRRGWAAQFEPNDGQAYDSTASTIMTVGAAPPPASVVLHELAFQSIDEGGLLRLYGDGDRAARFNILFLGDGYAQARESYTDVNGNGQWDGFAWQDLDQDGVVSAGDNVTAYGSPTPDSLPNGSVPADFSEPFTDLNGDGILSSDDGALFHRSAREFMRALLGSDVWSEHRDAFNAYALFEPSEQAGYSIVTENGDAVLARRTRYGSTLRLGRRTLFADDEAFMHSALAALPELDVVVLLINQPVADYARGNTIPSDPGSILWTAGFNTDWSFAGGGAGPAHEFGHFVGNLCDEYSEFPGVHPLAGFADSGCPNASYSANLADIPWARWISADTPIPTRDLTSSLGVYEGAVYYPGGAYRPSIESMMRNHRILPIFNAPSRAALERAMALRMQPLPAPAHSERPAPHAPPPRD
;
A
#
# COMPACT_ATOMS: atom_id res chain seq x y z
N MET A 1 21.21 11.91 4.35
CA MET A 1 22.14 12.74 3.54
C MET A 1 22.28 12.13 2.15
N ARG A 2 22.31 12.96 1.10
CA ARG A 2 22.62 12.58 -0.29
C ARG A 2 23.93 13.25 -0.70
N ALA A 3 24.74 12.60 -1.52
CA ALA A 3 25.95 13.17 -2.12
C ALA A 3 25.78 13.23 -3.65
N TYR A 4 26.13 14.37 -4.22
CA TYR A 4 26.15 14.63 -5.65
C TYR A 4 27.57 15.00 -6.09
N ASP A 5 28.00 14.54 -7.25
CA ASP A 5 29.24 14.99 -7.90
C ASP A 5 29.14 16.48 -8.22
N ALA A 6 30.15 17.27 -7.82
CA ALA A 6 30.06 18.73 -7.86
C ALA A 6 30.18 19.31 -9.28
N ASP A 7 30.86 18.62 -10.19
CA ASP A 7 31.10 19.08 -11.56
C ASP A 7 29.93 18.73 -12.50
N THR A 8 29.34 17.54 -12.31
CA THR A 8 28.28 17.00 -13.16
C THR A 8 26.88 17.11 -12.55
N GLY A 9 26.77 17.37 -11.24
CA GLY A 9 25.52 17.42 -10.49
C GLY A 9 24.83 16.05 -10.32
N ARG A 10 25.45 14.95 -10.76
CA ARG A 10 24.87 13.60 -10.70
C ARG A 10 24.84 13.09 -9.27
N PHE A 11 23.77 12.39 -8.90
CA PHE A 11 23.71 11.63 -7.66
C PHE A 11 24.82 10.57 -7.62
N VAL A 12 25.41 10.35 -6.45
CA VAL A 12 26.52 9.40 -6.23
C VAL A 12 26.15 8.37 -5.19
N LEU A 13 25.63 8.80 -4.04
CA LEU A 13 25.20 7.91 -2.96
C LEU A 13 24.25 8.63 -2.00
N SER A 14 23.47 7.87 -1.23
CA SER A 14 22.71 8.38 -0.10
C SER A 14 22.89 7.48 1.11
N THR A 15 22.93 8.08 2.29
CA THR A 15 22.88 7.38 3.58
C THR A 15 21.75 7.94 4.45
N ARG A 16 21.20 7.11 5.34
CA ARG A 16 20.22 7.51 6.35
C ARG A 16 20.91 7.60 7.72
N GLN A 17 20.31 8.32 8.65
CA GLN A 17 20.84 8.46 10.00
C GLN A 17 20.68 7.12 10.73
N GLU A 18 21.76 6.59 11.30
CA GLU A 18 21.62 5.60 12.37
C GLU A 18 21.15 6.33 13.64
N PRO A 19 20.03 5.90 14.28
CA PRO A 19 19.39 6.65 15.36
C PRO A 19 20.28 6.98 16.56
N ALA A 20 21.36 6.22 16.77
CA ALA A 20 22.14 6.24 18.00
C ALA A 20 23.30 7.25 18.05
N ILE A 21 23.83 7.70 16.89
CA ILE A 21 25.15 8.40 16.86
C ILE A 21 25.15 9.77 16.16
N GLY A 22 24.16 10.09 15.32
CA GLY A 22 24.10 11.38 14.60
C GLY A 22 25.22 11.60 13.57
N GLN A 23 26.10 10.62 13.38
CA GLN A 23 27.16 10.62 12.37
C GLN A 23 26.69 9.89 11.11
N PHE A 24 27.24 10.29 9.96
CA PHE A 24 26.94 9.71 8.65
C PHE A 24 28.23 9.21 8.02
N GLU A 25 28.37 7.90 7.86
CA GLU A 25 29.44 7.33 7.04
C GLU A 25 28.97 7.20 5.58
N MET A 26 29.82 7.60 4.64
CA MET A 26 29.58 7.47 3.21
C MET A 26 30.88 7.06 2.50
N PRO A 27 30.97 5.85 1.92
CA PRO A 27 32.12 5.43 1.13
C PRO A 27 32.14 6.17 -0.21
N LEU A 28 32.84 7.30 -0.28
CA LEU A 28 33.01 8.10 -1.49
C LEU A 28 34.44 7.97 -2.04
N PRO A 29 34.63 7.83 -3.37
CA PRO A 29 35.92 8.02 -4.01
C PRO A 29 36.48 9.42 -3.75
N ALA A 30 37.80 9.60 -3.90
CA ALA A 30 38.39 10.94 -3.91
C ALA A 30 37.83 11.75 -5.09
N GLY A 31 37.36 12.98 -4.84
CA GLY A 31 36.60 13.78 -5.81
C GLY A 31 36.04 15.07 -5.18
N SER A 32 35.20 15.80 -5.92
CA SER A 32 34.50 16.97 -5.39
C SER A 32 32.99 16.71 -5.36
N TYR A 33 32.35 16.99 -4.22
CA TYR A 33 30.95 16.63 -3.98
C TYR A 33 30.16 17.75 -3.30
N VAL A 34 28.89 17.86 -3.67
CA VAL A 34 27.87 18.65 -2.96
C VAL A 34 27.04 17.70 -2.11
N PHE A 35 26.94 17.96 -0.82
CA PHE A 35 26.11 17.19 0.10
C PHE A 35 24.76 17.88 0.27
N GLU A 36 23.68 17.11 0.22
CA GLU A 36 22.33 17.55 0.55
C GLU A 36 21.84 16.83 1.82
N VAL A 37 21.49 17.61 2.83
CA VAL A 37 20.80 17.11 4.01
C VAL A 37 19.32 17.47 3.87
N ASP A 38 18.54 16.45 3.54
CA ASP A 38 17.09 16.46 3.53
C ASP A 38 16.60 15.88 4.87
N ASP A 39 16.17 16.78 5.75
CA ASP A 39 15.72 16.52 7.11
C ASP A 39 14.22 16.80 7.28
N ASN A 40 13.45 16.57 6.21
CA ASN A 40 11.99 16.54 6.25
C ASN A 40 11.50 15.31 7.06
N LEU A 41 11.63 15.43 8.38
CA LEU A 41 11.32 14.43 9.38
C LEU A 41 9.80 14.37 9.63
N MET A 42 9.28 13.14 9.74
CA MET A 42 8.27 12.88 10.77
C MET A 42 8.98 13.08 12.11
N ASN A 43 8.66 14.15 12.83
CA ASN A 43 9.14 14.30 14.19
C ASN A 43 8.45 13.24 15.08
N PHE A 44 9.12 12.82 16.17
CA PHE A 44 8.67 11.71 17.01
C PHE A 44 7.29 11.95 17.69
N ASP A 45 6.82 13.20 17.70
CA ASP A 45 5.52 13.62 18.26
C ASP A 45 4.43 13.84 17.18
N HIS A 46 4.52 13.18 16.01
CA HIS A 46 3.60 13.32 14.86
C HIS A 46 3.48 14.73 14.23
N VAL A 47 4.22 15.73 14.72
CA VAL A 47 4.27 17.09 14.13
C VAL A 47 5.24 17.12 12.96
N LEU A 48 4.72 17.31 11.74
CA LEU A 48 5.52 17.35 10.52
C LEU A 48 6.23 18.70 10.35
N PHE A 49 7.56 18.68 10.44
CA PHE A 49 8.42 19.84 10.17
C PHE A 49 8.76 19.94 8.68
N TYR A 50 8.88 21.17 8.15
CA TYR A 50 9.41 21.39 6.81
C TYR A 50 10.64 22.30 6.81
N ARG A 51 11.68 21.82 6.13
CA ARG A 51 12.89 22.57 5.82
C ARG A 51 13.29 22.32 4.37
N THR A 52 13.64 23.39 3.67
CA THR A 52 14.29 23.30 2.35
C THR A 52 15.62 22.57 2.53
N PRO A 53 15.89 21.45 1.81
CA PRO A 53 17.09 20.65 2.03
C PRO A 53 18.38 21.48 1.97
N LEU A 54 19.22 21.35 3.00
CA LEU A 54 20.47 22.09 3.12
C LEU A 54 21.49 21.51 2.13
N ARG A 55 21.96 22.33 1.18
CA ARG A 55 23.09 21.97 0.30
C ARG A 55 24.38 22.65 0.72
N THR A 56 25.48 21.90 0.77
CA THR A 56 26.82 22.46 0.98
C THR A 56 27.33 23.18 -0.28
N ALA A 57 28.35 24.03 -0.12
CA ALA A 57 29.25 24.30 -1.23
C ALA A 57 29.98 23.00 -1.65
N PRO A 58 30.58 22.93 -2.86
CA PRO A 58 31.45 21.82 -3.26
C PRO A 58 32.56 21.57 -2.24
N VAL A 59 32.68 20.33 -1.78
CA VAL A 59 33.72 19.88 -0.85
C VAL A 59 34.63 18.88 -1.53
N SER A 60 35.93 19.07 -1.40
CA SER A 60 36.91 18.10 -1.90
C SER A 60 37.11 16.98 -0.87
N ILE A 61 36.89 15.73 -1.30
CA ILE A 61 37.07 14.52 -0.52
C ILE A 61 38.35 13.80 -0.97
N ALA A 62 39.15 13.38 0.00
CA ALA A 62 40.30 12.49 -0.12
C ALA A 62 40.20 11.36 0.94
N SER A 63 41.21 10.51 1.04
CA SER A 63 41.30 9.50 2.12
C SER A 63 41.12 10.15 3.49
N ASP A 64 40.30 9.52 4.34
CA ASP A 64 40.05 9.91 5.74
C ASP A 64 39.53 11.35 5.93
N THR A 65 38.80 11.89 4.95
CA THR A 65 38.23 13.25 5.05
C THR A 65 37.04 13.29 6.00
N THR A 66 37.25 13.83 7.20
CA THR A 66 36.17 14.22 8.10
C THR A 66 35.61 15.59 7.69
N LEU A 67 34.29 15.66 7.44
CA LEU A 67 33.58 16.92 7.26
C LEU A 67 33.32 17.58 8.61
N ALA A 68 33.27 18.92 8.63
CA ALA A 68 32.70 19.64 9.77
C ALA A 68 31.19 19.36 9.87
N ASP A 69 30.64 19.44 11.09
CA ASP A 69 29.23 19.14 11.36
C ASP A 69 28.30 19.91 10.41
N ILE A 70 27.58 19.19 9.56
CA ILE A 70 26.53 19.76 8.72
C ILE A 70 25.25 19.80 9.56
N VAL A 71 25.15 20.84 10.41
CA VAL A 71 23.98 21.06 11.28
C VAL A 71 22.85 21.73 10.48
N PRO A 72 21.66 21.11 10.34
CA PRO A 72 20.49 21.78 9.76
C PRO A 72 19.85 22.72 10.80
N ASP A 73 20.02 24.04 10.67
CA ASP A 73 19.47 25.06 11.60
C ASP A 73 20.20 25.04 12.97
N ASP A 74 19.52 24.84 14.11
CA ASP A 74 18.24 24.18 14.39
C ASP A 74 16.91 24.84 13.97
N ALA A 75 16.88 26.12 13.59
CA ALA A 75 15.73 27.01 13.78
C ALA A 75 14.36 26.57 13.23
N SER A 76 13.34 26.87 14.04
CA SER A 76 11.93 26.87 13.69
C SER A 76 11.20 28.08 14.33
N GLY A 77 10.00 28.36 13.84
CA GLY A 77 9.01 29.20 14.51
C GLY A 77 7.61 28.63 14.29
N ASP A 78 6.66 29.08 15.09
CA ASP A 78 5.28 28.60 15.04
C ASP A 78 4.43 29.49 14.12
N PHE A 79 3.61 28.88 13.27
CA PHE A 79 2.35 29.46 12.84
C PHE A 79 1.21 28.77 13.59
N VAL A 80 0.36 29.56 14.24
CA VAL A 80 -0.78 29.12 15.04
C VAL A 80 -2.03 29.81 14.51
N LEU A 81 -3.13 29.05 14.41
CA LEU A 81 -4.46 29.63 14.26
C LEU A 81 -5.38 29.02 15.33
N SER A 82 -6.06 29.90 16.04
CA SER A 82 -7.20 29.55 16.91
C SER A 82 -8.48 29.78 16.12
N ALA A 83 -9.26 28.74 15.92
CA ALA A 83 -10.46 28.76 15.11
C ALA A 83 -11.71 28.55 15.99
N GLU A 84 -12.67 29.46 15.90
CA GLU A 84 -13.97 29.40 16.60
C GLU A 84 -15.04 28.84 15.65
N LEU A 85 -15.68 27.71 15.99
CA LEU A 85 -16.63 27.01 15.11
C LEU A 85 -17.87 26.47 15.86
N PRO A 86 -19.03 26.28 15.19
CA PRO A 86 -20.21 25.61 15.75
C PRO A 86 -19.97 24.11 15.99
N CYS A 87 -19.98 23.68 17.25
CA CYS A 87 -19.69 22.30 17.63
C CYS A 87 -20.67 21.25 17.07
N PRO A 88 -22.00 21.48 16.98
CA PRO A 88 -22.94 20.48 16.46
C PRO A 88 -22.70 20.08 14.99
N GLN A 89 -21.91 20.86 14.26
CA GLN A 89 -21.51 20.59 12.87
C GLN A 89 -20.08 20.06 12.76
N ALA A 90 -19.33 20.09 13.85
CA ALA A 90 -18.06 19.39 14.00
C ALA A 90 -18.35 17.97 14.55
N GLN A 91 -18.74 17.06 13.65
CA GLN A 91 -18.79 15.63 13.93
C GLN A 91 -17.43 15.15 14.48
N PRO A 92 -17.42 14.19 15.43
CA PRO A 92 -16.36 14.16 16.42
C PRO A 92 -15.05 13.47 15.98
N PRO A 93 -13.89 13.94 16.46
CA PRO A 93 -13.66 15.17 17.22
C PRO A 93 -13.14 16.32 16.35
N LEU A 94 -13.11 17.51 16.97
CA LEU A 94 -12.51 18.78 16.50
C LEU A 94 -10.96 18.72 16.36
N THR A 95 -10.43 17.59 15.92
CA THR A 95 -8.98 17.31 15.90
C THR A 95 -8.32 17.96 14.69
N HIS A 96 -8.85 17.76 13.48
CA HIS A 96 -8.02 17.97 12.29
C HIS A 96 -8.25 19.29 11.53
N PHE A 97 -7.14 19.87 11.08
CA PHE A 97 -7.06 21.08 10.25
C PHE A 97 -6.21 20.83 9.00
N THR A 98 -6.68 21.30 7.85
CA THR A 98 -5.85 21.36 6.63
C THR A 98 -5.02 22.62 6.62
N VAL A 99 -3.72 22.50 6.37
CA VAL A 99 -2.77 23.61 6.25
C VAL A 99 -1.98 23.44 4.96
N THR A 100 -2.04 24.40 4.05
CA THR A 100 -1.11 24.56 2.92
C THR A 100 -0.13 25.69 3.26
N ALA A 101 1.18 25.43 3.16
CA ALA A 101 2.22 26.44 3.23
C ALA A 101 3.04 26.41 1.94
N THR A 102 3.24 27.57 1.32
CA THR A 102 4.10 27.74 0.13
C THR A 102 5.19 28.74 0.47
N SER A 103 6.45 28.33 0.43
CA SER A 103 7.61 29.20 0.67
C SER A 103 7.86 30.13 -0.51
N ALA A 104 8.60 31.22 -0.26
CA ALA A 104 8.92 32.22 -1.27
C ALA A 104 9.75 31.71 -2.47
N ASP A 105 10.40 30.54 -2.36
CA ASP A 105 11.10 29.87 -3.46
C ASP A 105 10.19 28.95 -4.32
N GLY A 106 8.91 28.86 -3.96
CA GLY A 106 7.89 28.08 -4.67
C GLY A 106 7.69 26.65 -4.16
N ALA A 107 8.46 26.17 -3.17
CA ALA A 107 8.19 24.88 -2.58
C ALA A 107 6.86 24.89 -1.80
N ARG A 108 5.97 23.97 -2.12
CA ARG A 108 4.64 23.88 -1.52
C ARG A 108 4.48 22.59 -0.72
N ILE A 109 3.78 22.76 0.39
CA ILE A 109 3.51 21.76 1.41
C ILE A 109 2.02 21.86 1.69
N GLU A 110 1.32 20.74 1.75
CA GLU A 110 0.00 20.65 2.39
C GLU A 110 0.09 19.56 3.46
N ARG A 111 -0.63 19.75 4.58
CA ARG A 111 -0.64 18.89 5.77
C ARG A 111 -2.07 18.79 6.33
N LEU A 112 -2.35 17.69 7.00
CA LEU A 112 -3.38 17.64 8.02
C LEU A 112 -2.70 17.69 9.39
N ILE A 113 -3.26 18.43 10.33
CA ILE A 113 -2.65 18.68 11.65
C ILE A 113 -3.72 18.51 12.72
N GLU A 114 -3.40 17.77 13.77
CA GLU A 114 -4.24 17.65 14.96
C GLU A 114 -4.13 18.92 15.84
N ALA A 115 -5.25 19.33 16.44
CA ALA A 115 -5.36 20.50 17.28
C ALA A 115 -4.67 20.27 18.63
N GLU A 116 -3.73 21.15 19.00
CA GLU A 116 -3.05 21.13 20.31
C GLU A 116 -4.05 21.18 21.48
N THR A 117 -5.15 21.92 21.29
CA THR A 117 -6.24 22.02 22.27
C THR A 117 -7.58 22.26 21.56
N ALA A 118 -8.63 21.55 22.00
CA ALA A 118 -10.02 21.86 21.67
C ALA A 118 -10.83 22.11 22.95
N THR A 119 -11.68 23.15 22.95
CA THR A 119 -12.61 23.39 24.06
C THR A 119 -13.92 22.61 23.86
N PRO A 120 -14.61 22.21 24.95
CA PRO A 120 -16.01 21.85 24.88
C PRO A 120 -16.88 22.98 24.33
N ALA A 121 -18.13 22.65 23.98
CA ALA A 121 -19.13 23.61 23.54
C ALA A 121 -19.48 24.61 24.64
N ASP A 122 -19.46 25.91 24.29
CA ASP A 122 -19.99 26.98 25.12
C ASP A 122 -21.54 26.98 25.11
N PRO A 123 -22.20 27.81 25.95
CA PRO A 123 -23.67 27.91 25.98
C PRO A 123 -24.32 28.43 24.67
N ALA A 124 -23.54 28.97 23.73
CA ALA A 124 -24.00 29.37 22.40
C ALA A 124 -23.82 28.24 21.35
N GLY A 125 -23.17 27.13 21.72
CA GLY A 125 -22.87 25.99 20.85
C GLY A 125 -21.58 26.12 20.05
N ASN A 126 -20.67 27.02 20.46
CA ASN A 126 -19.38 27.24 19.79
C ASN A 126 -18.22 26.59 20.56
N CYS A 127 -17.20 26.16 19.82
CA CYS A 127 -15.97 25.54 20.29
C CYS A 127 -14.78 26.29 19.72
N THR A 128 -13.69 26.39 20.48
CA THR A 128 -12.40 26.85 19.94
C THR A 128 -11.48 25.66 19.76
N ALA A 129 -10.89 25.51 18.58
CA ALA A 129 -9.80 24.58 18.32
C ALA A 129 -8.55 25.34 17.91
N ARG A 130 -7.42 25.04 18.54
CA ARG A 130 -6.12 25.68 18.31
C ARG A 130 -5.18 24.66 17.70
N TYR A 131 -4.58 24.98 16.56
CA TYR A 131 -3.54 24.14 15.96
C TYR A 131 -2.28 24.95 15.70
N ARG A 132 -1.17 24.22 15.49
CA ARG A 132 0.17 24.77 15.31
C ARG A 132 0.90 23.98 14.22
N ILE A 133 1.59 24.70 13.34
CA ILE A 133 2.62 24.13 12.47
C ILE A 133 3.96 24.78 12.80
N GLN A 134 5.02 23.97 12.90
CA GLN A 134 6.39 24.47 12.99
C GLN A 134 6.96 24.60 11.58
N LEU A 135 7.50 25.79 11.28
CA LEU A 135 8.11 26.11 9.98
C LEU A 135 9.53 26.64 10.21
N SER A 136 10.43 26.37 9.28
CA SER A 136 11.76 27.00 9.28
C SER A 136 11.65 28.52 9.03
N PRO A 137 12.57 29.36 9.54
CA PRO A 137 12.51 30.81 9.34
C PRO A 137 12.43 31.21 7.87
N GLY A 138 11.47 32.06 7.52
CA GLY A 138 11.18 32.37 6.13
C GLY A 138 9.92 33.20 5.93
N THR A 139 9.56 33.41 4.67
CA THR A 139 8.28 34.02 4.27
C THR A 139 7.46 32.99 3.50
N TYR A 140 6.21 32.82 3.92
CA TYR A 140 5.28 31.83 3.39
C TYR A 140 3.96 32.47 3.01
N ALA A 141 3.33 31.99 1.94
CA ALA A 141 1.88 32.07 1.79
C ALA A 141 1.26 30.86 2.50
N VAL A 142 0.33 31.09 3.43
CA VAL A 142 -0.32 30.03 4.21
C VAL A 142 -1.82 30.07 3.94
N GLU A 143 -2.42 28.92 3.65
CA GLU A 143 -3.88 28.74 3.61
C GLU A 143 -4.25 27.65 4.60
N ALA A 144 -5.21 27.89 5.48
CA ALA A 144 -5.61 26.88 6.45
C ALA A 144 -7.06 27.01 6.94
N ALA A 145 -7.65 25.88 7.32
CA ALA A 145 -9.02 25.80 7.82
C ALA A 145 -9.33 24.46 8.52
N PRO A 146 -10.36 24.43 9.38
CA PRO A 146 -10.92 23.18 9.90
C PRO A 146 -11.52 22.33 8.78
N LEU A 147 -11.65 21.03 9.03
CA LEU A 147 -12.23 20.09 8.08
C LEU A 147 -13.69 20.41 7.72
N GLY A 148 -13.93 20.69 6.43
CA GLY A 148 -15.24 21.01 5.88
C GLY A 148 -15.50 22.50 5.64
N TRP A 149 -14.57 23.38 6.02
CA TRP A 149 -14.66 24.83 5.82
C TRP A 149 -13.67 25.36 4.77
N GLU A 150 -14.04 26.47 4.12
CA GLU A 150 -13.14 27.18 3.19
C GLU A 150 -11.86 27.69 3.87
N GLY A 151 -10.75 27.69 3.12
CA GLY A 151 -9.43 28.11 3.61
C GLY A 151 -9.35 29.61 3.95
N ARG A 152 -8.80 29.96 5.12
CA ARG A 152 -8.34 31.31 5.42
C ARG A 152 -6.93 31.47 4.87
N ARG A 153 -6.71 32.48 4.03
CA ARG A 153 -5.46 32.68 3.26
C ARG A 153 -4.69 33.90 3.76
N TYR A 154 -3.41 33.70 4.00
CA TYR A 154 -2.43 34.67 4.48
C TYR A 154 -1.27 34.75 3.48
N ASP A 155 -1.28 35.73 2.58
CA ASP A 155 -0.29 35.81 1.49
C ASP A 155 1.15 36.10 1.93
N THR A 156 1.38 36.53 3.19
CA THR A 156 2.72 36.87 3.69
C THR A 156 2.82 36.64 5.20
N VAL A 157 3.05 35.39 5.58
CA VAL A 157 3.43 34.98 6.95
C VAL A 157 4.95 35.00 7.07
N ARG A 158 5.49 35.79 7.99
CA ARG A 158 6.93 35.82 8.29
C ARG A 158 7.20 35.02 9.56
N VAL A 159 7.84 33.86 9.41
CA VAL A 159 8.28 33.00 10.52
C VAL A 159 9.74 33.33 10.83
N ALA A 160 10.07 33.51 12.10
CA ALA A 160 11.43 33.76 12.57
C ALA A 160 11.82 32.76 13.66
N LYS A 161 13.12 32.58 13.92
CA LYS A 161 13.62 31.64 14.94
C LYS A 161 12.99 31.95 16.31
N ASN A 162 12.36 30.93 16.91
CA ASN A 162 11.65 30.98 18.20
C ASN A 162 10.50 31.99 18.26
N ALA A 163 10.01 32.49 17.12
CA ALA A 163 8.85 33.38 17.06
C ALA A 163 7.55 32.57 16.89
N ARG A 164 6.44 33.10 17.41
CA ARG A 164 5.09 32.59 17.19
C ARG A 164 4.27 33.64 16.46
N VAL A 165 3.74 33.27 15.29
CA VAL A 165 2.73 34.04 14.55
C VAL A 165 1.38 33.41 14.88
N GLU A 166 0.50 34.18 15.52
CA GLU A 166 -0.82 33.69 15.96
C GLU A 166 -1.93 34.45 15.23
N GLN A 167 -2.86 33.69 14.67
CA GLN A 167 -4.10 34.17 14.05
C GLN A 167 -5.31 33.69 14.86
N VAL A 168 -6.41 34.43 14.78
CA VAL A 168 -7.70 34.05 15.39
C VAL A 168 -8.80 34.31 14.37
N GLU A 169 -9.59 33.29 14.05
CA GLU A 169 -10.62 33.35 13.01
C GLU A 169 -11.91 32.68 13.49
N THR A 170 -13.05 33.31 13.20
CA THR A 170 -14.36 32.69 13.37
C THR A 170 -14.78 32.03 12.06
N PHE A 171 -15.31 30.81 12.14
CA PHE A 171 -15.82 30.02 11.01
C PHE A 171 -17.31 29.76 11.21
N SER A 172 -18.16 30.32 10.36
CA SER A 172 -19.61 30.18 10.49
C SER A 172 -20.13 28.85 9.93
N ALA A 173 -21.34 28.47 10.33
CA ALA A 173 -22.07 27.32 9.77
C ALA A 173 -22.30 27.43 8.25
N ALA A 174 -22.39 28.65 7.71
CA ALA A 174 -22.63 28.90 6.29
C ALA A 174 -21.37 28.70 5.42
N GLU A 175 -20.18 28.79 6.01
CA GLU A 175 -18.88 28.57 5.35
C GLU A 175 -18.45 27.10 5.33
N ARG A 176 -19.28 26.19 5.89
CA ARG A 176 -19.04 24.74 5.92
C ARG A 176 -19.45 24.06 4.60
N THR A 177 -18.91 24.55 3.49
CA THR A 177 -19.25 24.18 2.11
C THR A 177 -18.53 22.93 1.61
N LEU A 178 -17.36 22.59 2.18
CA LEU A 178 -16.49 21.51 1.71
C LEU A 178 -16.87 20.17 2.36
N VAL A 179 -18.15 19.84 2.33
CA VAL A 179 -18.72 18.64 2.94
C VAL A 179 -19.49 17.83 1.90
N TRP A 180 -19.05 16.59 1.71
CA TRP A 180 -19.66 15.60 0.86
C TRP A 180 -20.76 14.89 1.63
N ARG A 181 -21.98 15.02 1.12
CA ARG A 181 -23.16 14.28 1.58
C ARG A 181 -23.58 13.35 0.47
N GLY A 182 -23.79 12.08 0.80
CA GLY A 182 -24.19 11.09 -0.18
C GLY A 182 -24.78 9.84 0.43
N GLN A 183 -25.01 8.86 -0.44
CA GLN A 183 -25.54 7.55 -0.08
C GLN A 183 -24.70 6.47 -0.78
N VAL A 184 -24.27 5.47 -0.03
CA VAL A 184 -23.63 4.27 -0.59
C VAL A 184 -24.73 3.26 -0.93
N VAL A 185 -24.69 2.75 -2.16
CA VAL A 185 -25.68 1.84 -2.73
C VAL A 185 -25.01 0.71 -3.51
N THR A 186 -25.72 -0.39 -3.70
CA THR A 186 -25.36 -1.42 -4.71
C THR A 186 -25.68 -0.92 -6.12
N GLU A 187 -25.24 -1.65 -7.15
CA GLU A 187 -25.63 -1.40 -8.56
C GLU A 187 -27.17 -1.35 -8.75
N SER A 188 -27.91 -2.12 -7.96
CA SER A 188 -29.39 -2.14 -7.96
C SER A 188 -30.05 -0.96 -7.25
N GLY A 189 -29.27 -0.03 -6.69
CA GLY A 189 -29.76 1.13 -5.93
C GLY A 189 -30.17 0.83 -4.48
N ARG A 190 -30.01 -0.41 -4.00
CA ARG A 190 -30.23 -0.79 -2.60
C ARG A 190 -29.17 -0.14 -1.70
N PRO A 191 -29.53 0.58 -0.62
CA PRO A 191 -28.56 1.20 0.29
C PRO A 191 -27.72 0.16 1.05
N ILE A 192 -26.46 0.50 1.30
CA ILE A 192 -25.52 -0.37 2.04
C ILE A 192 -25.19 0.31 3.38
N PRO A 193 -25.64 -0.23 4.53
CA PRO A 193 -25.33 0.30 5.85
C PRO A 193 -23.93 -0.11 6.32
N SER A 194 -23.40 0.61 7.31
CA SER A 194 -22.10 0.32 7.96
C SER A 194 -20.88 0.23 7.01
N VAL A 195 -20.92 0.82 5.82
CA VAL A 195 -19.74 1.02 4.98
C VAL A 195 -18.82 2.01 5.69
N LEU A 196 -17.55 1.65 5.83
CA LEU A 196 -16.49 2.47 6.41
C LEU A 196 -15.92 3.38 5.33
N LEU A 197 -15.81 4.67 5.67
CA LEU A 197 -15.26 5.72 4.82
C LEU A 197 -13.93 6.16 5.42
N TRP A 198 -12.84 5.77 4.77
CA TRP A 198 -11.49 6.22 5.09
C TRP A 198 -11.10 7.38 4.19
N HIS A 199 -10.53 8.43 4.77
CA HIS A 199 -10.00 9.54 4.00
C HIS A 199 -8.49 9.40 3.95
N ASN A 200 -8.01 9.11 2.75
CA ASN A 200 -6.60 8.92 2.45
C ASN A 200 -6.12 10.13 1.66
N ARG A 201 -5.13 10.82 2.21
CA ARG A 201 -4.49 11.91 1.48
C ARG A 201 -3.44 11.34 0.54
N LEU A 202 -3.41 11.80 -0.71
CA LEU A 202 -2.55 11.28 -1.78
C LEU A 202 -1.03 11.41 -1.53
N LEU A 203 -0.57 11.80 -0.33
CA LEU A 203 0.72 12.45 -0.11
C LEU A 203 1.42 12.11 1.22
N ILE A 204 0.72 11.63 2.25
CA ILE A 204 1.27 11.42 3.61
C ILE A 204 0.51 10.28 4.32
N ASN A 205 1.22 9.54 5.18
CA ASN A 205 0.77 8.44 6.04
C ASN A 205 -0.22 8.84 7.16
N ASP A 206 -1.15 9.74 6.87
CA ASP A 206 -2.16 10.21 7.81
C ASP A 206 -3.51 9.57 7.43
N LYS A 207 -3.90 8.45 8.06
CA LYS A 207 -5.29 7.95 7.99
C LYS A 207 -6.14 8.89 8.82
N THR A 208 -6.88 9.79 8.17
CA THR A 208 -7.25 11.06 8.83
C THR A 208 -8.42 10.96 9.79
N PHE A 209 -9.44 10.15 9.45
CA PHE A 209 -10.61 9.84 10.27
C PHE A 209 -11.48 8.80 9.53
N GLN A 210 -12.37 8.14 10.28
CA GLN A 210 -13.29 7.11 9.80
C GLN A 210 -14.73 7.59 10.00
N VAL A 211 -15.56 7.49 8.97
CA VAL A 211 -17.03 7.69 9.05
C VAL A 211 -17.70 6.37 8.66
N SER A 212 -18.84 6.01 9.27
CA SER A 212 -19.64 4.87 8.83
C SER A 212 -20.98 5.33 8.25
N THR A 213 -21.47 4.69 7.19
CA THR A 213 -22.82 4.97 6.68
C THR A 213 -23.91 4.52 7.67
N ASP A 214 -24.99 5.28 7.75
CA ASP A 214 -26.15 4.93 8.58
C ASP A 214 -26.97 3.75 8.02
N ALA A 215 -28.06 3.39 8.71
CA ALA A 215 -28.96 2.29 8.31
C ALA A 215 -29.62 2.48 6.91
N LEU A 216 -29.55 3.68 6.33
CA LEU A 216 -30.02 4.01 4.99
C LEU A 216 -28.84 4.27 4.03
N GLY A 217 -27.63 3.81 4.37
CA GLY A 217 -26.42 4.00 3.56
C GLY A 217 -25.93 5.44 3.46
N ARG A 218 -26.47 6.38 4.23
CA ARG A 218 -26.14 7.81 4.12
C ARG A 218 -24.86 8.14 4.88
N PHE A 219 -24.07 9.06 4.34
CA PHE A 219 -22.87 9.58 4.98
C PHE A 219 -22.77 11.10 4.84
N GLU A 220 -22.00 11.70 5.76
CA GLU A 220 -21.52 13.07 5.67
C GLU A 220 -20.04 13.08 6.02
N THR A 221 -19.18 13.63 5.16
CA THR A 221 -17.74 13.71 5.38
C THR A 221 -17.15 15.01 4.81
N PRO A 222 -16.16 15.66 5.46
CA PRO A 222 -15.41 16.75 4.85
C PRO A 222 -14.54 16.26 3.68
N TYR A 223 -14.31 17.10 2.68
CA TYR A 223 -13.44 16.81 1.54
C TYR A 223 -12.58 18.01 1.15
N ARG A 224 -11.51 17.78 0.37
CA ARG A 224 -10.89 18.82 -0.47
C ARG A 224 -10.54 18.24 -1.85
N ARG A 225 -10.31 19.13 -2.81
CA ARG A 225 -9.77 18.75 -4.13
C ARG A 225 -8.39 18.09 -3.96
N GLY A 226 -8.17 16.97 -4.63
CA GLY A 226 -6.93 16.19 -4.51
C GLY A 226 -6.89 15.27 -3.28
N TRP A 227 -8.01 15.05 -2.61
CA TRP A 227 -8.16 13.98 -1.61
C TRP A 227 -8.72 12.71 -2.26
N ALA A 228 -8.48 11.56 -1.64
CA ALA A 228 -9.20 10.33 -1.94
C ALA A 228 -10.07 9.91 -0.75
N ALA A 229 -11.29 9.46 -1.03
CA ALA A 229 -12.14 8.79 -0.06
C ALA A 229 -12.35 7.34 -0.49
N GLN A 230 -12.18 6.43 0.45
CA GLN A 230 -12.20 5.00 0.27
C GLN A 230 -13.39 4.42 1.02
N PHE A 231 -14.18 3.61 0.33
CA PHE A 231 -15.43 3.04 0.82
C PHE A 231 -15.25 1.53 0.93
N GLU A 232 -15.19 1.03 2.16
CA GLU A 232 -15.02 -0.38 2.47
C GLU A 232 -16.31 -0.93 3.11
N PRO A 233 -16.91 -2.01 2.61
CA PRO A 233 -17.88 -2.75 3.40
C PRO A 233 -17.23 -3.20 4.70
N ASN A 234 -17.84 -2.91 5.86
CA ASN A 234 -17.35 -3.45 7.12
C ASN A 234 -17.40 -4.99 7.07
N ASP A 235 -16.29 -5.67 7.38
CA ASP A 235 -16.07 -7.13 7.18
C ASP A 235 -16.90 -8.04 8.12
N GLY A 236 -18.01 -7.54 8.65
CA GLY A 236 -19.02 -8.30 9.40
C GLY A 236 -19.84 -9.26 8.51
N GLN A 237 -19.22 -10.36 8.07
CA GLN A 237 -19.84 -11.63 7.66
C GLN A 237 -20.93 -11.60 6.56
N ALA A 238 -21.12 -10.49 5.82
CA ALA A 238 -22.26 -10.32 4.92
C ALA A 238 -21.91 -9.80 3.51
N TYR A 239 -20.63 -9.62 3.18
CA TYR A 239 -20.20 -8.89 1.98
C TYR A 239 -19.00 -9.49 1.24
N ASP A 240 -18.80 -10.82 1.29
CA ASP A 240 -17.76 -11.58 0.56
C ASP A 240 -17.66 -11.28 -0.95
N SER A 241 -18.73 -10.74 -1.56
CA SER A 241 -18.76 -10.31 -2.97
C SER A 241 -18.69 -8.79 -3.16
N THR A 242 -18.96 -7.96 -2.16
CA THR A 242 -18.99 -6.51 -2.35
C THR A 242 -17.57 -5.95 -2.37
N ALA A 243 -17.16 -5.46 -3.52
CA ALA A 243 -15.88 -4.79 -3.69
C ALA A 243 -15.93 -3.39 -3.05
N SER A 244 -14.89 -3.08 -2.28
CA SER A 244 -14.56 -1.71 -1.88
C SER A 244 -14.34 -0.82 -3.12
N THR A 245 -14.36 0.51 -2.94
CA THR A 245 -13.98 1.44 -4.01
C THR A 245 -13.22 2.64 -3.45
N ILE A 246 -12.50 3.37 -4.32
CA ILE A 246 -11.80 4.60 -3.97
C ILE A 246 -12.14 5.70 -4.97
N MET A 247 -12.42 6.91 -4.46
CA MET A 247 -12.84 8.06 -5.25
C MET A 247 -11.94 9.26 -4.98
N THR A 248 -11.24 9.74 -6.02
CA THR A 248 -10.50 11.00 -5.97
C THR A 248 -11.42 12.19 -6.17
N VAL A 249 -11.36 13.19 -5.29
CA VAL A 249 -12.16 14.40 -5.41
C VAL A 249 -11.47 15.40 -6.36
N GLY A 250 -12.04 15.54 -7.56
CA GLY A 250 -11.54 16.39 -8.63
C GLY A 250 -11.94 17.87 -8.51
N ALA A 251 -12.11 18.52 -9.66
CA ALA A 251 -12.63 19.89 -9.73
C ALA A 251 -14.17 19.97 -9.75
N ALA A 252 -14.85 18.85 -10.04
CA ALA A 252 -16.30 18.73 -9.91
C ALA A 252 -16.66 18.36 -8.46
N PRO A 253 -17.83 18.78 -7.95
CA PRO A 253 -18.35 18.30 -6.68
C PRO A 253 -18.46 16.76 -6.67
N PRO A 254 -18.19 16.10 -5.53
CA PRO A 254 -18.29 14.65 -5.44
C PRO A 254 -19.76 14.19 -5.55
N PRO A 255 -20.02 12.95 -6.04
CA PRO A 255 -21.36 12.52 -6.42
C PRO A 255 -22.28 12.25 -5.22
N ALA A 256 -23.59 12.49 -5.38
CA ALA A 256 -24.58 12.25 -4.33
C ALA A 256 -24.80 10.74 -4.02
N SER A 257 -24.35 9.85 -4.91
CA SER A 257 -24.43 8.40 -4.73
C SER A 257 -23.09 7.76 -5.07
N VAL A 258 -22.67 6.80 -4.25
CA VAL A 258 -21.47 5.97 -4.45
C VAL A 258 -21.93 4.54 -4.62
N VAL A 259 -21.51 3.89 -5.70
CA VAL A 259 -21.90 2.52 -6.01
C VAL A 259 -20.77 1.59 -5.57
N LEU A 260 -21.08 0.60 -4.73
CA LEU A 260 -20.20 -0.56 -4.52
C LEU A 260 -20.67 -1.69 -5.42
N HIS A 261 -19.71 -2.31 -6.09
CA HIS A 261 -19.95 -3.39 -7.06
C HIS A 261 -19.99 -4.75 -6.35
N GLU A 262 -20.91 -5.62 -6.74
CA GLU A 262 -20.93 -7.02 -6.29
C GLU A 262 -20.20 -7.87 -7.34
N LEU A 263 -19.13 -8.57 -6.95
CA LEU A 263 -18.40 -9.49 -7.80
C LEU A 263 -19.17 -10.80 -7.94
N ALA A 264 -19.48 -11.17 -9.18
CA ALA A 264 -20.17 -12.40 -9.53
C ALA A 264 -19.24 -13.63 -9.43
N PHE A 265 -18.85 -13.97 -8.19
CA PHE A 265 -18.13 -15.20 -7.89
C PHE A 265 -18.98 -16.43 -8.21
N GLN A 266 -18.30 -17.45 -8.71
CA GLN A 266 -18.86 -18.69 -9.23
C GLN A 266 -18.19 -19.90 -8.56
N SER A 267 -18.81 -21.07 -8.70
CA SER A 267 -18.26 -22.36 -8.27
C SER A 267 -18.54 -23.39 -9.36
N ILE A 268 -17.91 -23.20 -10.52
CA ILE A 268 -18.09 -24.07 -11.69
C ILE A 268 -16.89 -25.01 -11.79
N ASP A 269 -17.13 -26.31 -11.66
CA ASP A 269 -16.12 -27.35 -11.86
C ASP A 269 -15.89 -27.59 -13.37
N GLU A 270 -14.66 -27.33 -13.82
CA GLU A 270 -14.20 -27.54 -15.20
C GLU A 270 -13.21 -28.72 -15.31
N GLY A 271 -13.46 -29.79 -14.57
CA GLY A 271 -12.71 -31.05 -14.65
C GLY A 271 -11.67 -31.23 -13.54
N GLY A 272 -12.02 -30.85 -12.31
CA GLY A 272 -11.11 -30.76 -11.16
C GLY A 272 -10.55 -29.34 -10.93
N LEU A 273 -10.83 -28.41 -11.84
CA LEU A 273 -10.45 -27.00 -11.75
C LEU A 273 -11.69 -26.15 -11.46
N LEU A 274 -11.72 -25.47 -10.32
CA LEU A 274 -12.87 -24.65 -9.92
C LEU A 274 -12.76 -23.24 -10.50
N ARG A 275 -13.58 -22.86 -11.50
CA ARG A 275 -13.68 -21.46 -11.93
C ARG A 275 -14.43 -20.64 -10.89
N LEU A 276 -13.71 -19.69 -10.30
CA LEU A 276 -14.18 -18.74 -9.29
C LEU A 276 -14.70 -17.44 -9.91
N TYR A 277 -14.13 -16.98 -11.02
CA TYR A 277 -14.49 -15.70 -11.64
C TYR A 277 -14.28 -15.72 -13.17
N GLY A 278 -14.93 -14.79 -13.87
CA GLY A 278 -14.79 -14.59 -15.31
C GLY A 278 -15.77 -15.43 -16.15
N ASP A 279 -15.65 -15.30 -17.47
CA ASP A 279 -16.50 -15.96 -18.47
C ASP A 279 -15.95 -17.31 -18.97
N GLY A 280 -14.68 -17.61 -18.67
CA GLY A 280 -13.99 -18.83 -19.10
C GLY A 280 -13.31 -18.71 -20.46
N ASP A 281 -13.28 -17.54 -21.11
CA ASP A 281 -12.50 -17.34 -22.34
C ASP A 281 -11.00 -17.23 -22.02
N ARG A 282 -10.34 -18.39 -21.91
CA ARG A 282 -8.91 -18.48 -21.61
C ARG A 282 -8.02 -17.83 -22.68
N ALA A 283 -8.54 -17.64 -23.90
CA ALA A 283 -7.77 -17.06 -25.00
C ALA A 283 -7.77 -15.51 -24.99
N ALA A 284 -8.76 -14.85 -24.37
CA ALA A 284 -8.90 -13.39 -24.37
C ALA A 284 -8.98 -12.74 -22.97
N ARG A 285 -8.60 -13.46 -21.90
CA ARG A 285 -8.59 -13.00 -20.51
C ARG A 285 -7.29 -13.42 -19.84
N PHE A 286 -6.77 -12.64 -18.90
CA PHE A 286 -5.72 -13.10 -18.00
C PHE A 286 -6.27 -14.20 -17.10
N ASN A 287 -5.67 -15.39 -17.17
CA ASN A 287 -6.06 -16.55 -16.39
C ASN A 287 -5.21 -16.64 -15.11
N ILE A 288 -5.86 -16.39 -13.98
CA ILE A 288 -5.29 -16.50 -12.64
C ILE A 288 -5.59 -17.91 -12.11
N LEU A 289 -4.58 -18.65 -11.65
CA LEU A 289 -4.77 -19.90 -10.90
C LEU A 289 -4.34 -19.73 -9.44
N PHE A 290 -5.27 -19.92 -8.52
CA PHE A 290 -4.98 -20.06 -7.10
C PHE A 290 -4.56 -21.49 -6.78
N LEU A 291 -3.40 -21.64 -6.15
CA LEU A 291 -2.96 -22.84 -5.44
C LEU A 291 -2.88 -22.54 -3.94
N GLY A 292 -3.05 -23.56 -3.10
CA GLY A 292 -2.89 -23.45 -1.65
C GLY A 292 -1.63 -24.16 -1.18
N ASP A 293 -0.90 -23.55 -0.24
CA ASP A 293 0.08 -24.24 0.60
C ASP A 293 -0.15 -23.93 2.08
N GLY A 294 0.18 -24.87 2.96
CA GLY A 294 -0.11 -24.76 4.39
C GLY A 294 -1.60 -24.87 4.74
N TYR A 295 -2.48 -25.20 3.80
CA TYR A 295 -3.89 -25.51 4.07
C TYR A 295 -4.01 -27.03 4.32
N ALA A 296 -4.34 -27.44 5.53
CA ALA A 296 -4.23 -28.83 5.94
C ALA A 296 -5.34 -29.73 5.34
N GLN A 297 -5.03 -31.03 5.17
CA GLN A 297 -6.06 -32.04 4.87
C GLN A 297 -6.90 -32.42 6.10
N ALA A 298 -6.39 -32.14 7.31
CA ALA A 298 -7.02 -32.52 8.56
C ALA A 298 -8.42 -31.87 8.70
N ARG A 299 -9.33 -32.61 9.34
CA ARG A 299 -10.66 -32.12 9.75
C ARG A 299 -10.84 -32.43 11.21
N GLU A 300 -10.59 -31.41 12.00
CA GLU A 300 -10.40 -31.49 13.44
C GLU A 300 -11.62 -30.94 14.17
N SER A 301 -11.94 -31.57 15.30
CA SER A 301 -13.06 -31.21 16.14
C SER A 301 -12.58 -30.61 17.45
N TYR A 302 -13.20 -29.53 17.87
CA TYR A 302 -12.99 -28.91 19.18
C TYR A 302 -14.18 -29.13 20.11
N THR A 303 -13.97 -28.86 21.40
CA THR A 303 -15.01 -28.85 22.42
C THR A 303 -15.42 -27.41 22.69
N ASP A 304 -16.58 -26.99 22.19
CA ASP A 304 -17.22 -25.72 22.55
C ASP A 304 -17.60 -25.75 24.05
N VAL A 305 -16.86 -25.03 24.87
CA VAL A 305 -16.98 -24.99 26.34
C VAL A 305 -18.01 -23.94 26.77
N ASN A 306 -18.17 -22.85 26.02
CA ASN A 306 -19.05 -21.74 26.40
C ASN A 306 -20.40 -21.69 25.65
N GLY A 307 -20.56 -22.49 24.60
CA GLY A 307 -21.78 -22.64 23.79
C GLY A 307 -21.95 -21.59 22.69
N ASN A 308 -20.89 -20.92 22.25
CA ASN A 308 -20.98 -19.86 21.23
C ASN A 308 -20.93 -20.38 19.77
N GLY A 309 -20.60 -21.66 19.55
CA GLY A 309 -20.52 -22.27 18.22
C GLY A 309 -19.27 -21.88 17.41
N GLN A 310 -18.22 -21.38 18.05
CA GLN A 310 -16.89 -21.07 17.48
C GLN A 310 -15.81 -21.70 18.37
N TRP A 311 -14.60 -21.89 17.84
CA TRP A 311 -13.46 -22.31 18.65
C TRP A 311 -12.79 -21.09 19.25
N ASP A 312 -12.69 -21.08 20.58
CA ASP A 312 -12.02 -20.03 21.32
C ASP A 312 -10.62 -20.46 21.76
N GLY A 313 -9.57 -19.82 21.24
CA GLY A 313 -8.20 -20.22 21.56
C GLY A 313 -7.11 -19.39 20.92
N PHE A 314 -5.88 -19.91 20.99
CA PHE A 314 -4.67 -19.23 20.53
C PHE A 314 -3.83 -20.13 19.63
N ALA A 315 -3.51 -19.64 18.43
CA ALA A 315 -2.42 -20.14 17.61
C ALA A 315 -1.14 -19.35 17.91
N TRP A 316 0.03 -19.98 17.79
CA TRP A 316 1.30 -19.32 18.10
C TRP A 316 2.50 -19.88 17.34
N GLN A 317 3.58 -19.11 17.32
CA GLN A 317 4.90 -19.49 16.87
C GLN A 317 5.87 -19.34 18.05
N ASP A 318 6.21 -20.45 18.69
CA ASP A 318 7.29 -20.58 19.66
C ASP A 318 8.64 -20.44 18.91
N LEU A 319 9.26 -19.25 18.99
CA LEU A 319 10.45 -18.91 18.20
C LEU A 319 11.77 -19.21 18.92
N ASP A 320 11.76 -19.34 20.25
CA ASP A 320 12.94 -19.71 21.05
C ASP A 320 12.95 -21.17 21.53
N GLN A 321 11.86 -21.91 21.26
CA GLN A 321 11.66 -23.34 21.50
C GLN A 321 11.64 -23.71 23.00
N ASP A 322 11.21 -22.79 23.86
CA ASP A 322 11.12 -23.02 25.31
C ASP A 322 9.76 -23.63 25.77
N GLY A 323 8.75 -23.63 24.90
CA GLY A 323 7.44 -24.21 25.14
C GLY A 323 6.48 -23.34 25.96
N VAL A 324 6.80 -22.07 26.23
CA VAL A 324 5.90 -21.07 26.83
C VAL A 324 5.97 -19.72 26.08
N VAL A 325 4.93 -18.89 26.20
CA VAL A 325 4.86 -17.61 25.45
C VAL A 325 5.96 -16.65 25.89
N SER A 326 6.90 -16.39 24.99
CA SER A 326 7.99 -15.45 25.16
C SER A 326 7.71 -14.12 24.44
N ALA A 327 8.36 -13.04 24.88
CA ALA A 327 8.12 -11.69 24.36
C ALA A 327 8.56 -11.49 22.89
N GLY A 328 9.24 -12.47 22.30
CA GLY A 328 9.59 -12.51 20.88
C GLY A 328 8.61 -13.31 20.01
N ASP A 329 7.68 -14.06 20.60
CA ASP A 329 6.78 -14.97 19.88
C ASP A 329 5.63 -14.23 19.21
N ASN A 330 5.13 -14.81 18.13
CA ASN A 330 3.88 -14.38 17.51
C ASN A 330 2.72 -15.22 18.04
N VAL A 331 1.64 -14.56 18.47
CA VAL A 331 0.43 -15.18 18.99
C VAL A 331 -0.79 -14.60 18.27
N THR A 332 -1.81 -15.42 18.04
CA THR A 332 -3.05 -15.02 17.37
C THR A 332 -4.25 -15.67 18.05
N ALA A 333 -5.17 -14.82 18.51
CA ALA A 333 -6.43 -15.25 19.10
C ALA A 333 -7.46 -15.64 18.02
N TYR A 334 -8.30 -16.61 18.35
CA TYR A 334 -9.42 -17.09 17.56
C TYR A 334 -10.69 -17.08 18.41
N GLY A 335 -11.81 -16.64 17.84
CA GLY A 335 -13.07 -16.51 18.56
C GLY A 335 -13.05 -15.38 19.60
N SER A 336 -13.51 -15.69 20.81
CA SER A 336 -13.51 -14.82 22.00
C SER A 336 -12.91 -15.55 23.21
N PRO A 337 -11.59 -15.86 23.20
CA PRO A 337 -10.95 -16.55 24.30
C PRO A 337 -11.02 -15.70 25.58
N THR A 338 -11.05 -16.36 26.73
CA THR A 338 -11.35 -15.68 28.01
C THR A 338 -10.37 -14.53 28.29
N PRO A 339 -10.86 -13.31 28.58
CA PRO A 339 -10.04 -12.11 28.51
C PRO A 339 -9.24 -11.85 29.80
N ASP A 340 -7.98 -12.27 29.79
CA ASP A 340 -6.84 -11.55 30.38
C ASP A 340 -5.61 -12.03 29.59
N SER A 341 -4.99 -11.13 28.82
CA SER A 341 -4.05 -11.45 27.74
C SER A 341 -3.04 -12.54 28.10
N LEU A 342 -3.02 -13.62 27.29
CA LEU A 342 -2.15 -14.79 27.39
C LEU A 342 -0.75 -14.42 27.95
N PRO A 343 -0.48 -14.67 29.25
CA PRO A 343 0.67 -14.06 29.91
C PRO A 343 2.01 -14.59 29.39
N ASN A 344 3.06 -13.77 29.43
CA ASN A 344 4.42 -14.26 29.16
C ASN A 344 4.77 -15.38 30.15
N GLY A 345 5.24 -16.53 29.65
CA GLY A 345 5.48 -17.75 30.42
C GLY A 345 4.27 -18.68 30.56
N SER A 346 3.20 -18.48 29.78
CA SER A 346 2.03 -19.38 29.73
C SER A 346 2.08 -20.36 28.55
N VAL A 347 1.35 -21.47 28.63
CA VAL A 347 1.17 -22.41 27.52
C VAL A 347 -0.18 -22.11 26.84
N PRO A 348 -0.25 -21.73 25.55
CA PRO A 348 -1.52 -21.28 24.93
C PRO A 348 -2.62 -22.34 24.92
N ALA A 349 -2.27 -23.63 24.91
CA ALA A 349 -3.21 -24.73 24.98
C ALA A 349 -4.02 -24.75 26.30
N ASP A 350 -3.45 -24.26 27.41
CA ASP A 350 -4.16 -24.16 28.71
C ASP A 350 -5.23 -23.06 28.72
N PHE A 351 -5.19 -22.14 27.74
CA PHE A 351 -6.10 -21.00 27.56
C PHE A 351 -6.98 -21.14 26.32
N SER A 352 -6.94 -22.31 25.67
CA SER A 352 -7.69 -22.62 24.45
C SER A 352 -8.70 -23.73 24.71
N GLU A 353 -9.81 -23.72 23.98
CA GLU A 353 -10.75 -24.83 23.98
C GLU A 353 -10.09 -26.11 23.44
N PRO A 354 -10.26 -27.28 24.09
CA PRO A 354 -9.59 -28.49 23.66
C PRO A 354 -10.03 -28.94 22.27
N PHE A 355 -9.06 -29.20 21.38
CA PHE A 355 -9.30 -29.79 20.07
C PHE A 355 -8.46 -31.04 19.82
N THR A 356 -8.89 -31.82 18.84
CA THR A 356 -8.19 -33.03 18.39
C THR A 356 -7.20 -32.66 17.28
N ASP A 357 -5.94 -32.41 17.65
CA ASP A 357 -4.82 -32.30 16.72
C ASP A 357 -4.53 -33.69 16.09
N LEU A 358 -4.75 -33.82 14.78
CA LEU A 358 -4.63 -35.06 14.01
C LEU A 358 -3.30 -35.18 13.25
N ASN A 359 -2.59 -34.07 13.03
CA ASN A 359 -1.39 -34.00 12.19
C ASN A 359 -0.13 -33.52 12.95
N GLY A 360 -0.25 -33.29 14.26
CA GLY A 360 0.81 -32.94 15.20
C GLY A 360 1.35 -31.54 14.98
N ASP A 361 0.48 -30.58 14.66
CA ASP A 361 0.89 -29.25 14.23
C ASP A 361 0.39 -28.11 15.14
N GLY A 362 -0.53 -28.38 16.08
CA GLY A 362 -1.01 -27.42 17.06
C GLY A 362 -1.94 -26.33 16.54
N ILE A 363 -2.47 -26.44 15.30
CA ILE A 363 -3.41 -25.49 14.69
C ILE A 363 -4.72 -26.19 14.34
N LEU A 364 -5.85 -25.73 14.91
CA LEU A 364 -7.17 -26.29 14.59
C LEU A 364 -7.51 -26.15 13.11
N SER A 365 -7.53 -27.29 12.40
CA SER A 365 -7.87 -27.37 10.98
C SER A 365 -9.31 -27.86 10.79
N SER A 366 -10.28 -26.95 10.65
CA SER A 366 -11.72 -27.29 10.61
C SER A 366 -12.26 -27.61 9.20
N ASP A 367 -12.06 -26.69 8.25
CA ASP A 367 -12.29 -26.89 6.82
C ASP A 367 -11.36 -25.98 5.99
N ASP A 368 -10.08 -26.34 5.96
CA ASP A 368 -9.03 -25.58 5.28
C ASP A 368 -9.24 -25.47 3.77
N GLY A 369 -9.97 -26.40 3.15
CA GLY A 369 -10.40 -26.28 1.75
C GLY A 369 -11.42 -25.17 1.54
N ALA A 370 -12.40 -25.05 2.44
CA ALA A 370 -13.32 -23.91 2.44
C ALA A 370 -12.60 -22.60 2.75
N LEU A 371 -11.61 -22.61 3.65
CA LEU A 371 -10.79 -21.44 3.98
C LEU A 371 -9.93 -20.98 2.80
N PHE A 372 -9.30 -21.90 2.07
CA PHE A 372 -8.57 -21.63 0.83
C PHE A 372 -9.48 -21.00 -0.23
N HIS A 373 -10.65 -21.59 -0.49
CA HIS A 373 -11.59 -21.03 -1.46
C HIS A 373 -12.16 -19.66 -1.05
N ARG A 374 -12.33 -19.40 0.26
CA ARG A 374 -12.61 -18.05 0.76
C ARG A 374 -11.45 -17.11 0.48
N SER A 375 -10.23 -17.50 0.85
CA SER A 375 -9.00 -16.72 0.66
C SER A 375 -8.79 -16.31 -0.81
N ALA A 376 -9.05 -17.21 -1.76
CA ALA A 376 -8.98 -16.91 -3.19
C ALA A 376 -10.05 -15.90 -3.64
N ARG A 377 -11.28 -15.96 -3.11
CA ARG A 377 -12.32 -14.95 -3.38
C ARG A 377 -11.98 -13.60 -2.74
N GLU A 378 -11.46 -13.58 -1.51
CA GLU A 378 -11.03 -12.35 -0.85
C GLU A 378 -9.86 -11.68 -1.59
N PHE A 379 -8.86 -12.46 -2.05
CA PHE A 379 -7.78 -11.95 -2.91
C PHE A 379 -8.34 -11.32 -4.19
N MET A 380 -9.29 -12.00 -4.86
CA MET A 380 -9.94 -11.44 -6.06
C MET A 380 -10.81 -10.21 -5.74
N ARG A 381 -11.45 -10.14 -4.56
CA ARG A 381 -12.23 -8.99 -4.09
C ARG A 381 -11.33 -7.78 -3.86
N ALA A 382 -10.20 -8.00 -3.21
CA ALA A 382 -9.15 -7.04 -2.94
C ALA A 382 -8.50 -6.49 -4.23
N LEU A 383 -8.14 -7.38 -5.18
CA LEU A 383 -7.63 -7.02 -6.51
C LEU A 383 -8.67 -6.24 -7.32
N LEU A 384 -9.84 -6.83 -7.61
CA LEU A 384 -10.86 -6.27 -8.52
C LEU A 384 -11.69 -5.12 -7.91
N GLY A 385 -11.52 -4.83 -6.63
CA GLY A 385 -12.04 -3.62 -5.96
C GLY A 385 -11.08 -2.44 -5.98
N SER A 386 -9.83 -2.61 -6.44
CA SER A 386 -8.80 -1.59 -6.36
C SER A 386 -8.63 -0.82 -7.67
N ASP A 387 -8.80 0.52 -7.61
CA ASP A 387 -8.50 1.50 -8.65
C ASP A 387 -8.78 1.01 -10.09
N VAL A 388 -7.77 0.97 -10.97
CA VAL A 388 -7.90 0.61 -12.39
C VAL A 388 -8.45 -0.81 -12.62
N TRP A 389 -8.18 -1.76 -11.73
CA TRP A 389 -8.69 -3.13 -11.86
C TRP A 389 -10.21 -3.19 -11.75
N SER A 390 -10.81 -2.27 -10.96
CA SER A 390 -12.26 -2.18 -10.80
C SER A 390 -12.98 -1.69 -12.06
N GLU A 391 -12.27 -1.02 -12.97
CA GLU A 391 -12.78 -0.56 -14.27
C GLU A 391 -12.61 -1.62 -15.38
N HIS A 392 -11.75 -2.63 -15.16
CA HIS A 392 -11.33 -3.64 -16.14
C HIS A 392 -11.49 -5.08 -15.64
N ARG A 393 -12.48 -5.33 -14.78
CA ARG A 393 -12.73 -6.65 -14.18
C ARG A 393 -12.99 -7.75 -15.20
N ASP A 394 -13.56 -7.39 -16.34
CA ASP A 394 -13.83 -8.27 -17.48
C ASP A 394 -12.57 -8.68 -18.26
N ALA A 395 -11.37 -8.23 -17.87
CA ALA A 395 -10.11 -8.70 -18.41
C ALA A 395 -9.61 -10.03 -17.78
N PHE A 396 -10.28 -10.56 -16.75
CA PHE A 396 -9.76 -11.65 -15.90
C PHE A 396 -10.68 -12.88 -15.81
N ASN A 397 -10.06 -14.07 -15.83
CA ASN A 397 -10.62 -15.30 -15.29
C ASN A 397 -9.87 -15.69 -14.01
N ALA A 398 -10.56 -16.28 -13.04
CA ALA A 398 -9.91 -16.85 -11.86
C ALA A 398 -10.34 -18.31 -11.64
N TYR A 399 -9.37 -19.16 -11.39
CA TYR A 399 -9.50 -20.59 -11.14
C TYR A 399 -8.85 -20.95 -9.82
N ALA A 400 -9.29 -22.03 -9.17
CA ALA A 400 -8.67 -22.56 -7.98
C ALA A 400 -8.50 -24.08 -8.08
N LEU A 401 -7.33 -24.57 -7.67
CA LEU A 401 -7.02 -25.97 -7.47
C LEU A 401 -6.56 -26.16 -6.02
N PHE A 402 -7.32 -26.95 -5.25
CA PHE A 402 -6.99 -27.23 -3.85
C PHE A 402 -6.16 -28.52 -3.74
N GLU A 403 -4.90 -28.36 -3.38
CA GLU A 403 -3.99 -29.46 -3.06
C GLU A 403 -3.56 -29.35 -1.60
N PRO A 404 -4.11 -30.18 -0.69
CA PRO A 404 -3.90 -29.98 0.73
C PRO A 404 -2.46 -30.33 1.15
N SER A 405 -2.01 -29.62 2.19
CA SER A 405 -0.81 -29.88 2.95
C SER A 405 -1.05 -30.94 4.04
N GLU A 406 0.03 -31.56 4.53
CA GLU A 406 -0.07 -32.44 5.70
C GLU A 406 -0.27 -31.63 6.98
N GLN A 407 0.40 -30.48 7.09
CA GLN A 407 0.32 -29.57 8.23
C GLN A 407 -0.06 -28.15 7.81
N ALA A 408 -0.74 -27.44 8.71
CA ALA A 408 -1.15 -26.07 8.57
C ALA A 408 0.04 -25.11 8.73
N GLY A 409 -0.02 -23.94 8.09
CA GLY A 409 1.00 -22.90 8.19
C GLY A 409 2.21 -23.10 7.27
N TYR A 410 3.36 -22.53 7.65
CA TYR A 410 4.60 -22.55 6.89
C TYR A 410 5.82 -22.75 7.79
N SER A 411 6.95 -23.17 7.21
CA SER A 411 8.22 -23.29 7.94
C SER A 411 8.85 -21.90 8.17
N ILE A 412 9.68 -21.76 9.21
CA ILE A 412 10.40 -20.51 9.53
C ILE A 412 11.88 -20.83 9.65
N VAL A 413 12.72 -20.02 9.00
CA VAL A 413 14.19 -20.16 9.05
C VAL A 413 14.90 -18.84 9.37
N THR A 414 16.08 -18.95 9.97
CA THR A 414 17.03 -17.83 10.11
C THR A 414 17.54 -17.38 8.74
N GLU A 415 18.22 -16.23 8.67
CA GLU A 415 18.83 -15.78 7.41
C GLU A 415 19.89 -16.76 6.86
N ASN A 416 20.54 -17.52 7.74
CA ASN A 416 21.50 -18.57 7.36
C ASN A 416 20.84 -19.88 6.91
N GLY A 417 19.50 -20.00 7.04
CA GLY A 417 18.75 -21.20 6.71
C GLY A 417 18.57 -22.20 7.86
N ASP A 418 18.93 -21.85 9.10
CA ASP A 418 18.70 -22.71 10.27
C ASP A 418 17.19 -22.76 10.57
N ALA A 419 16.65 -23.95 10.83
CA ALA A 419 15.23 -24.14 11.10
C ALA A 419 14.82 -23.61 12.48
N VAL A 420 13.80 -22.75 12.50
CA VAL A 420 13.14 -22.23 13.71
C VAL A 420 11.81 -22.98 13.92
N LEU A 421 11.00 -23.08 12.86
CA LEU A 421 9.77 -23.87 12.83
C LEU A 421 9.77 -24.74 11.55
N ALA A 422 9.41 -26.00 11.66
CA ALA A 422 9.24 -26.89 10.51
C ALA A 422 7.76 -27.25 10.32
N ARG A 423 7.25 -27.10 9.10
CA ARG A 423 5.91 -27.53 8.68
C ARG A 423 5.99 -28.39 7.42
N ARG A 424 5.23 -29.49 7.40
CA ARG A 424 5.14 -30.39 6.24
C ARG A 424 4.03 -29.92 5.30
N THR A 425 4.36 -28.93 4.47
CA THR A 425 3.44 -28.33 3.51
C THR A 425 3.57 -28.98 2.12
N ARG A 426 2.58 -28.77 1.24
CA ARG A 426 2.52 -29.31 -0.12
C ARG A 426 3.64 -28.79 -1.02
N TYR A 427 4.01 -27.52 -0.86
CA TYR A 427 4.97 -26.79 -1.68
C TYR A 427 6.18 -26.23 -0.91
N GLY A 428 6.39 -26.66 0.34
CA GLY A 428 7.56 -26.30 1.13
C GLY A 428 7.63 -24.83 1.56
N SER A 429 6.49 -24.13 1.63
CA SER A 429 6.43 -22.72 2.03
C SER A 429 7.24 -22.41 3.28
N THR A 430 8.13 -21.44 3.15
CA THR A 430 9.12 -21.08 4.16
C THR A 430 9.26 -19.56 4.25
N LEU A 431 9.16 -19.02 5.47
CA LEU A 431 9.46 -17.64 5.81
C LEU A 431 10.92 -17.52 6.25
N ARG A 432 11.69 -16.60 5.65
CA ARG A 432 13.04 -16.25 6.11
C ARG A 432 13.05 -14.98 6.92
N LEU A 433 13.47 -15.05 8.19
CA LEU A 433 13.28 -13.98 9.18
C LEU A 433 13.99 -12.65 8.90
N GLY A 434 15.05 -12.59 8.09
CA GLY A 434 15.83 -11.35 7.90
C GLY A 434 15.06 -10.22 7.20
N ARG A 435 14.62 -10.45 5.95
CA ARG A 435 13.66 -9.56 5.25
C ARG A 435 12.19 -9.98 5.45
N ARG A 436 11.96 -11.08 6.16
CA ARG A 436 10.65 -11.69 6.40
C ARG A 436 9.93 -12.05 5.09
N THR A 437 10.69 -12.56 4.12
CA THR A 437 10.23 -12.92 2.76
C THR A 437 9.83 -14.40 2.70
N LEU A 438 8.74 -14.68 1.98
CA LEU A 438 8.26 -16.03 1.69
C LEU A 438 8.94 -16.64 0.47
N PHE A 439 9.18 -17.94 0.54
CA PHE A 439 9.66 -18.78 -0.56
C PHE A 439 8.89 -20.11 -0.55
N ALA A 440 8.78 -20.76 -1.70
CA ALA A 440 8.23 -22.09 -1.86
C ALA A 440 9.01 -22.83 -2.97
N ASP A 441 8.66 -24.09 -3.25
CA ASP A 441 9.20 -24.83 -4.39
C ASP A 441 8.53 -24.36 -5.69
N ASP A 442 9.16 -23.36 -6.32
CA ASP A 442 8.72 -22.75 -7.58
C ASP A 442 8.56 -23.79 -8.71
N GLU A 443 9.43 -24.81 -8.78
CA GLU A 443 9.31 -25.85 -9.80
C GLU A 443 8.07 -26.72 -9.56
N ALA A 444 7.85 -27.13 -8.31
CA ALA A 444 6.72 -27.99 -7.96
C ALA A 444 5.36 -27.32 -8.17
N PHE A 445 5.17 -26.08 -7.71
CA PHE A 445 3.86 -25.42 -7.86
C PHE A 445 3.61 -24.96 -9.30
N MET A 446 4.63 -24.47 -10.03
CA MET A 446 4.46 -24.11 -11.44
C MET A 446 4.15 -25.34 -12.30
N HIS A 447 4.76 -26.49 -12.01
CA HIS A 447 4.46 -27.74 -12.71
C HIS A 447 3.02 -28.20 -12.46
N SER A 448 2.50 -28.13 -11.22
CA SER A 448 1.09 -28.43 -10.94
C SER A 448 0.15 -27.43 -11.64
N ALA A 449 0.45 -26.13 -11.56
CA ALA A 449 -0.33 -25.07 -12.16
C ALA A 449 -0.48 -25.24 -13.68
N LEU A 450 0.63 -25.49 -14.39
CA LEU A 450 0.65 -25.70 -15.84
C LEU A 450 0.01 -27.02 -16.28
N ALA A 451 0.05 -28.06 -15.44
CA ALA A 451 -0.64 -29.32 -15.70
C ALA A 451 -2.17 -29.17 -15.60
N ALA A 452 -2.65 -28.29 -14.72
CA ALA A 452 -4.08 -28.02 -14.51
C ALA A 452 -4.64 -26.95 -15.48
N LEU A 453 -3.84 -25.94 -15.82
CA LEU A 453 -4.23 -24.81 -16.66
C LEU A 453 -3.08 -24.43 -17.62
N PRO A 454 -3.00 -25.05 -18.81
CA PRO A 454 -1.94 -24.74 -19.78
C PRO A 454 -1.98 -23.30 -20.32
N GLU A 455 -3.14 -22.64 -20.25
CA GLU A 455 -3.34 -21.23 -20.62
C GLU A 455 -3.11 -20.25 -19.46
N LEU A 456 -2.43 -20.68 -18.39
CA LEU A 456 -2.07 -19.87 -17.23
C LEU A 456 -1.33 -18.58 -17.64
N ASP A 457 -1.79 -17.44 -17.14
CA ASP A 457 -1.03 -16.19 -17.20
C ASP A 457 -0.24 -15.99 -15.88
N VAL A 458 -0.88 -16.20 -14.72
CA VAL A 458 -0.24 -16.07 -13.39
C VAL A 458 -0.79 -17.06 -12.37
N VAL A 459 0.09 -17.71 -11.61
CA VAL A 459 -0.30 -18.50 -10.43
C VAL A 459 -0.17 -17.65 -9.16
N VAL A 460 -1.17 -17.71 -8.29
CA VAL A 460 -1.13 -17.14 -6.94
C VAL A 460 -1.08 -18.30 -5.95
N LEU A 461 0.07 -18.49 -5.31
CA LEU A 461 0.23 -19.42 -4.22
C LEU A 461 -0.21 -18.74 -2.92
N LEU A 462 -1.42 -19.07 -2.47
CA LEU A 462 -1.92 -18.67 -1.17
C LEU A 462 -1.27 -19.54 -0.10
N ILE A 463 -0.58 -18.91 0.83
CA ILE A 463 0.10 -19.57 1.94
C ILE A 463 -0.74 -19.34 3.20
N ASN A 464 -1.26 -20.41 3.79
CA ASN A 464 -2.07 -20.32 5.00
C ASN A 464 -1.23 -19.74 6.15
N GLN A 465 -1.74 -18.70 6.79
CA GLN A 465 -1.12 -18.00 7.90
C GLN A 465 -2.04 -18.08 9.13
N PRO A 466 -1.96 -19.16 9.91
CA PRO A 466 -2.75 -19.30 11.13
C PRO A 466 -2.24 -18.41 12.28
N VAL A 467 -1.02 -17.90 12.19
CA VAL A 467 -0.44 -16.94 13.14
C VAL A 467 -0.11 -15.65 12.41
N ALA A 468 -0.80 -14.58 12.79
CA ALA A 468 -0.59 -13.23 12.29
C ALA A 468 0.85 -12.79 12.59
N ASP A 469 1.61 -12.58 11.53
CA ASP A 469 3.01 -12.23 11.54
C ASP A 469 3.31 -11.45 10.23
N TYR A 470 4.30 -10.57 10.22
CA TYR A 470 4.60 -9.71 9.08
C TYR A 470 5.35 -10.50 7.98
N ALA A 471 4.65 -11.31 7.20
CA ALA A 471 5.23 -12.00 6.05
C ALA A 471 5.14 -11.13 4.78
N ARG A 472 6.25 -11.00 4.05
CA ARG A 472 6.30 -10.37 2.72
C ARG A 472 6.06 -11.44 1.67
N GLY A 473 5.07 -11.18 0.81
CA GLY A 473 4.90 -11.90 -0.44
C GLY A 473 6.12 -11.76 -1.36
N ASN A 474 6.10 -12.52 -2.45
CA ASN A 474 7.13 -12.49 -3.47
C ASN A 474 6.47 -12.62 -4.85
N THR A 475 6.89 -11.82 -5.80
CA THR A 475 6.30 -11.77 -7.15
C THR A 475 7.39 -11.96 -8.19
N ILE A 476 7.20 -12.94 -9.08
CA ILE A 476 8.06 -13.21 -10.21
C ILE A 476 7.32 -12.78 -11.49
N PRO A 477 7.65 -11.62 -12.08
CA PRO A 477 7.02 -11.12 -13.30
C PRO A 477 7.60 -11.82 -14.55
N SER A 478 7.40 -13.13 -14.64
CA SER A 478 7.67 -13.96 -15.81
C SER A 478 6.39 -14.23 -16.62
N ASP A 479 6.51 -14.96 -17.73
CA ASP A 479 5.37 -15.44 -18.53
C ASP A 479 5.45 -16.97 -18.65
N PRO A 480 4.64 -17.74 -17.89
CA PRO A 480 3.70 -17.28 -16.86
C PRO A 480 4.39 -16.77 -15.58
N GLY A 481 3.69 -15.91 -14.84
CA GLY A 481 4.18 -15.31 -13.59
C GLY A 481 3.78 -16.09 -12.33
N SER A 482 4.38 -15.75 -11.19
CA SER A 482 3.97 -16.27 -9.89
C SER A 482 3.90 -15.17 -8.82
N ILE A 483 2.97 -15.33 -7.87
CA ILE A 483 2.79 -14.47 -6.70
C ILE A 483 2.61 -15.37 -5.48
N LEU A 484 3.45 -15.21 -4.45
CA LEU A 484 3.29 -15.82 -3.14
C LEU A 484 2.62 -14.81 -2.21
N TRP A 485 1.50 -15.20 -1.58
CA TRP A 485 0.71 -14.29 -0.74
C TRP A 485 0.19 -15.00 0.52
N THR A 486 0.31 -14.39 1.71
CA THR A 486 -0.31 -14.99 2.91
C THR A 486 -1.80 -14.72 2.97
N ALA A 487 -2.54 -15.76 3.36
CA ALA A 487 -3.97 -15.70 3.57
C ALA A 487 -4.39 -16.65 4.70
N GLY A 488 -5.65 -16.63 5.10
CA GLY A 488 -6.13 -17.42 6.23
C GLY A 488 -7.38 -16.82 6.85
N PHE A 489 -7.69 -17.26 8.07
CA PHE A 489 -8.89 -16.83 8.78
C PHE A 489 -8.81 -15.37 9.21
N ASN A 490 -7.71 -15.00 9.88
CA ASN A 490 -7.45 -13.67 10.45
C ASN A 490 -6.75 -12.69 9.48
N THR A 491 -6.79 -12.95 8.17
CA THR A 491 -6.24 -12.00 7.19
C THR A 491 -7.12 -10.77 7.07
N ASP A 492 -6.54 -9.61 7.40
CA ASP A 492 -7.17 -8.30 7.20
C ASP A 492 -7.10 -7.89 5.73
N TRP A 493 -8.21 -8.08 5.01
CA TRP A 493 -8.38 -7.72 3.60
C TRP A 493 -8.85 -6.28 3.39
N SER A 494 -9.01 -5.49 4.46
CA SER A 494 -9.21 -4.04 4.31
C SER A 494 -7.98 -3.41 3.65
N PHE A 495 -8.14 -2.30 2.94
CA PHE A 495 -6.99 -1.56 2.42
C PHE A 495 -6.08 -1.09 3.56
N ALA A 496 -6.67 -0.85 4.74
CA ALA A 496 -5.96 -0.49 5.95
C ALA A 496 -4.97 -1.57 6.44
N GLY A 497 -5.32 -2.86 6.34
CA GLY A 497 -4.48 -4.01 6.69
C GLY A 497 -3.47 -4.41 5.61
N GLY A 498 -3.78 -4.11 4.35
CA GLY A 498 -2.93 -4.47 3.20
C GLY A 498 -3.69 -5.01 1.99
N GLY A 499 -5.03 -4.92 1.95
CA GLY A 499 -5.87 -5.38 0.86
C GLY A 499 -5.62 -4.75 -0.52
N ALA A 500 -4.81 -3.69 -0.65
CA ALA A 500 -4.31 -3.25 -1.96
C ALA A 500 -3.02 -3.95 -2.41
N GLY A 501 -2.43 -4.82 -1.58
CA GLY A 501 -1.27 -5.64 -1.93
C GLY A 501 -1.49 -6.49 -3.18
N PRO A 502 -2.59 -7.25 -3.32
CA PRO A 502 -2.93 -7.96 -4.56
C PRO A 502 -2.88 -7.07 -5.81
N ALA A 503 -3.36 -5.83 -5.71
CA ALA A 503 -3.32 -4.85 -6.78
C ALA A 503 -1.90 -4.35 -7.10
N HIS A 504 -1.05 -4.17 -6.08
CA HIS A 504 0.38 -3.84 -6.21
C HIS A 504 1.15 -4.97 -6.91
N GLU A 505 1.02 -6.22 -6.44
CA GLU A 505 1.72 -7.38 -7.01
C GLU A 505 1.32 -7.64 -8.48
N PHE A 506 0.01 -7.57 -8.79
CA PHE A 506 -0.47 -7.65 -10.18
C PHE A 506 0.02 -6.47 -11.05
N GLY A 507 0.39 -5.35 -10.43
CA GLY A 507 1.03 -4.23 -11.09
C GLY A 507 2.35 -4.62 -11.76
N HIS A 508 3.19 -5.39 -11.05
CA HIS A 508 4.43 -5.92 -11.62
C HIS A 508 4.16 -6.83 -12.82
N PHE A 509 3.23 -7.79 -12.68
CA PHE A 509 2.94 -8.77 -13.72
C PHE A 509 2.28 -8.15 -14.97
N VAL A 510 1.13 -7.47 -14.83
CA VAL A 510 0.34 -6.98 -15.97
C VAL A 510 0.97 -5.74 -16.61
N GLY A 511 1.54 -4.84 -15.80
CA GLY A 511 2.01 -3.53 -16.26
C GLY A 511 3.51 -3.44 -16.51
N ASN A 512 4.28 -4.47 -16.15
CA ASN A 512 5.75 -4.40 -16.02
C ASN A 512 6.18 -3.20 -15.15
N LEU A 513 5.46 -2.97 -14.05
CA LEU A 513 5.70 -1.84 -13.16
C LEU A 513 6.86 -2.15 -12.22
N CYS A 514 7.71 -1.15 -11.97
CA CYS A 514 8.74 -1.21 -10.93
C CYS A 514 8.17 -0.72 -9.60
N ASP A 515 8.79 -1.15 -8.50
CA ASP A 515 8.59 -0.52 -7.21
C ASP A 515 9.04 0.94 -7.20
N GLU A 516 8.24 1.80 -6.56
CA GLU A 516 8.49 3.23 -6.41
C GLU A 516 8.93 3.60 -4.98
N TYR A 517 9.01 2.63 -4.06
CA TYR A 517 9.60 2.82 -2.74
C TYR A 517 11.13 2.67 -2.73
N SER A 518 11.74 3.11 -1.64
CA SER A 518 13.18 3.07 -1.40
C SER A 518 13.48 2.27 -0.13
N GLU A 519 14.30 1.22 -0.25
CA GLU A 519 14.64 0.28 0.83
C GLU A 519 16.15 0.24 1.13
N PHE A 520 17.04 0.38 0.13
CA PHE A 520 18.48 0.15 0.27
C PHE A 520 19.30 1.46 0.24
N PRO A 521 19.53 2.14 1.39
CA PRO A 521 20.55 3.17 1.47
C PRO A 521 21.96 2.59 1.28
N GLY A 522 22.93 3.41 0.89
CA GLY A 522 24.31 2.99 0.69
C GLY A 522 24.59 2.24 -0.62
N VAL A 523 23.62 2.10 -1.53
CA VAL A 523 23.80 1.50 -2.86
C VAL A 523 23.42 2.52 -3.94
N HIS A 524 24.20 2.57 -5.02
CA HIS A 524 23.92 3.42 -6.19
C HIS A 524 23.22 2.62 -7.30
N PRO A 525 22.12 3.12 -7.92
CA PRO A 525 21.36 2.39 -8.93
C PRO A 525 22.17 1.93 -10.15
N LEU A 526 23.18 2.70 -10.58
CA LEU A 526 24.02 2.35 -11.72
C LEU A 526 25.11 1.33 -11.35
N ALA A 527 24.70 0.15 -10.89
CA ALA A 527 25.49 -1.07 -10.90
C ALA A 527 25.42 -1.80 -12.27
N GLY A 528 25.20 -1.06 -13.38
CA GLY A 528 25.34 -1.57 -14.75
C GLY A 528 24.17 -1.34 -15.72
N PHE A 529 23.01 -0.88 -15.26
CA PHE A 529 21.81 -0.72 -16.10
C PHE A 529 21.62 0.71 -16.60
N ALA A 530 21.27 0.87 -17.89
CA ALA A 530 21.09 2.19 -18.52
C ALA A 530 19.66 2.75 -18.41
N ASP A 531 18.70 1.90 -18.07
CA ASP A 531 17.27 2.19 -17.94
C ASP A 531 16.67 1.25 -16.87
N SER A 532 15.52 1.61 -16.30
CA SER A 532 14.76 0.76 -15.37
C SER A 532 14.05 -0.39 -16.10
N GLY A 533 13.71 -0.20 -17.39
CA GLY A 533 12.84 -1.09 -18.16
C GLY A 533 11.34 -0.98 -17.83
N CYS A 534 10.98 -0.14 -16.85
CA CYS A 534 9.62 0.03 -16.34
C CYS A 534 9.00 1.36 -16.78
N PRO A 535 7.68 1.45 -17.06
CA PRO A 535 7.03 2.67 -17.51
C PRO A 535 6.86 3.73 -16.41
N ASN A 536 7.09 3.35 -15.14
CA ASN A 536 6.88 4.18 -13.94
C ASN A 536 8.17 4.44 -13.13
N ALA A 537 9.36 4.07 -13.64
CA ALA A 537 10.64 4.40 -13.00
C ALA A 537 11.70 4.81 -14.04
N SER A 538 12.72 5.59 -13.65
CA SER A 538 13.90 5.89 -14.49
C SER A 538 15.16 6.06 -13.63
N TYR A 539 16.33 5.73 -14.18
CA TYR A 539 17.64 6.01 -13.56
C TYR A 539 18.26 7.34 -14.04
N SER A 540 17.49 8.17 -14.75
CA SER A 540 17.91 9.49 -15.23
C SER A 540 16.93 10.56 -14.76
N ALA A 541 17.45 11.73 -14.40
CA ALA A 541 16.64 12.93 -14.15
C ALA A 541 16.40 13.76 -15.43
N ASN A 542 17.06 13.43 -16.55
CA ASN A 542 16.91 14.18 -17.79
C ASN A 542 15.57 13.86 -18.44
N LEU A 543 14.74 14.89 -18.69
CA LEU A 543 13.38 14.74 -19.23
C LEU A 543 13.31 13.94 -20.55
N ALA A 544 14.37 13.92 -21.36
CA ALA A 544 14.43 13.10 -22.58
C ALA A 544 14.48 11.58 -22.30
N ASP A 545 14.91 11.18 -21.10
CA ASP A 545 15.08 9.80 -20.66
C ASP A 545 13.97 9.35 -19.67
N ILE A 546 12.93 10.17 -19.48
CA ILE A 546 11.81 9.89 -18.59
C ILE A 546 10.66 9.24 -19.40
N PRO A 547 10.26 7.97 -19.11
CA PRO A 547 9.18 7.29 -19.84
C PRO A 547 7.85 8.05 -19.86
N TRP A 548 7.56 8.80 -18.80
CA TRP A 548 6.34 9.59 -18.62
C TRP A 548 6.48 11.09 -18.99
N ALA A 549 7.58 11.51 -19.62
CA ALA A 549 7.89 12.91 -19.92
C ALA A 549 6.74 13.69 -20.59
N ARG A 550 5.99 13.02 -21.47
CA ARG A 550 4.83 13.57 -22.21
C ARG A 550 3.68 14.07 -21.33
N TRP A 551 3.63 13.70 -20.05
CA TRP A 551 2.59 14.11 -19.10
C TRP A 551 3.09 15.14 -18.07
N ILE A 552 4.37 15.52 -18.11
CA ILE A 552 4.95 16.51 -17.22
C ILE A 552 4.74 17.91 -17.82
N SER A 553 4.44 18.91 -16.98
CA SER A 553 4.29 20.29 -17.44
C SER A 553 5.65 20.91 -17.77
N ALA A 554 5.70 21.80 -18.77
CA ALA A 554 6.96 22.40 -19.23
C ALA A 554 7.64 23.33 -18.19
N ASP A 555 6.92 23.72 -17.15
CA ASP A 555 7.38 24.53 -16.02
C ASP A 555 7.65 23.71 -14.74
N THR A 556 7.40 22.39 -14.74
CA THR A 556 7.69 21.52 -13.59
C THR A 556 9.21 21.49 -13.31
N PRO A 557 9.67 21.85 -12.09
CA PRO A 557 11.07 21.72 -11.72
C PRO A 557 11.52 20.25 -11.72
N ILE A 558 12.75 19.99 -12.18
CA ILE A 558 13.33 18.64 -12.28
C ILE A 558 14.73 18.64 -11.62
N PRO A 559 15.00 17.74 -10.64
CA PRO A 559 14.03 16.87 -9.96
C PRO A 559 12.92 17.65 -9.25
N THR A 560 11.73 17.07 -9.18
CA THR A 560 10.54 17.72 -8.63
C THR A 560 10.59 17.70 -7.11
N ARG A 561 10.47 18.91 -6.52
CA ARG A 561 10.54 19.15 -5.07
C ARG A 561 9.19 19.54 -4.45
N ASP A 562 8.19 19.79 -5.28
CA ASP A 562 6.84 20.13 -4.82
C ASP A 562 6.16 18.88 -4.26
N LEU A 563 5.81 18.89 -2.97
CA LEU A 563 5.23 17.75 -2.26
C LEU A 563 3.70 17.66 -2.45
N THR A 564 3.22 18.00 -3.66
CA THR A 564 1.83 17.88 -4.10
C THR A 564 1.59 16.61 -4.93
N SER A 565 0.34 16.35 -5.31
CA SER A 565 -0.07 15.22 -6.16
C SER A 565 0.14 15.45 -7.66
N SER A 566 1.04 16.36 -8.03
CA SER A 566 1.36 16.63 -9.43
C SER A 566 2.25 15.53 -10.03
N LEU A 567 2.23 15.39 -11.35
CA LEU A 567 3.18 14.55 -12.07
C LEU A 567 4.50 15.30 -12.23
N GLY A 568 5.61 14.61 -11.96
CA GLY A 568 6.96 15.18 -11.99
C GLY A 568 8.04 14.11 -12.07
N VAL A 569 9.25 14.46 -11.64
CA VAL A 569 10.42 13.58 -11.60
C VAL A 569 10.92 13.53 -10.15
N TYR A 570 10.28 12.71 -9.33
CA TYR A 570 10.53 12.63 -7.89
C TYR A 570 11.68 11.67 -7.60
N GLU A 571 12.69 12.11 -6.85
CA GLU A 571 13.83 11.26 -6.48
C GLU A 571 13.46 10.20 -5.43
N GLY A 572 13.96 8.98 -5.64
CA GLY A 572 13.67 7.77 -4.87
C GLY A 572 12.74 6.83 -5.64
N ALA A 573 13.23 5.67 -6.09
CA ALA A 573 12.49 4.62 -6.78
C ALA A 573 13.32 3.32 -6.85
N VAL A 574 12.69 2.19 -7.20
CA VAL A 574 13.35 0.89 -7.44
C VAL A 574 14.30 0.50 -6.32
N TYR A 575 13.83 0.63 -5.07
CA TYR A 575 14.59 0.42 -3.83
C TYR A 575 15.70 1.45 -3.53
N TYR A 576 16.11 2.31 -4.46
CA TYR A 576 17.15 3.32 -4.25
C TYR A 576 16.58 4.62 -3.68
N PRO A 577 17.18 5.23 -2.63
CA PRO A 577 16.75 6.54 -2.11
C PRO A 577 17.20 7.76 -2.94
N GLY A 578 17.97 7.56 -4.02
CA GLY A 578 18.38 8.60 -4.95
C GLY A 578 19.02 8.02 -6.22
N GLY A 579 19.18 8.84 -7.26
CA GLY A 579 19.64 8.40 -8.59
C GLY A 579 18.64 7.52 -9.37
N ALA A 580 17.47 7.27 -8.78
CA ALA A 580 16.31 6.66 -9.41
C ALA A 580 15.10 7.57 -9.16
N TYR A 581 14.18 7.63 -10.12
CA TYR A 581 13.09 8.60 -10.15
C TYR A 581 11.75 7.93 -10.42
N ARG A 582 10.69 8.50 -9.83
CA ARG A 582 9.29 8.07 -9.95
C ARG A 582 8.38 9.24 -10.37
N PRO A 583 7.19 8.97 -10.92
CA PRO A 583 6.31 9.98 -11.55
C PRO A 583 5.50 10.85 -10.59
N SER A 584 5.24 10.38 -9.37
CA SER A 584 4.45 11.06 -8.36
C SER A 584 5.08 10.87 -6.99
N ILE A 585 4.76 11.73 -6.02
CA ILE A 585 5.28 11.53 -4.67
C ILE A 585 4.80 10.20 -4.07
N GLU A 586 3.51 9.85 -4.15
CA GLU A 586 2.96 8.54 -3.76
C GLU A 586 2.23 7.85 -4.92
N SER A 587 2.07 6.53 -4.83
CA SER A 587 1.30 5.68 -5.74
C SER A 587 1.08 4.29 -5.13
N MET A 588 0.25 3.46 -5.77
CA MET A 588 0.12 2.02 -5.47
C MET A 588 1.48 1.30 -5.43
N MET A 589 2.39 1.62 -6.36
CA MET A 589 3.73 1.02 -6.46
C MET A 589 4.72 1.56 -5.42
N ARG A 590 4.35 2.62 -4.68
CA ARG A 590 5.15 3.14 -3.56
C ARG A 590 4.59 2.75 -2.20
N ASN A 591 3.28 2.88 -2.01
CA ASN A 591 2.64 2.58 -0.74
C ASN A 591 1.15 2.22 -0.92
N HIS A 592 0.89 0.95 -1.23
CA HIS A 592 -0.45 0.40 -1.38
C HIS A 592 -1.33 0.55 -0.12
N ARG A 593 -0.76 0.71 1.10
CA ARG A 593 -1.51 0.87 2.36
C ARG A 593 -2.00 2.29 2.64
N ILE A 594 -1.35 3.31 2.05
CA ILE A 594 -1.71 4.73 2.21
C ILE A 594 -2.46 5.21 0.97
N LEU A 595 -1.91 4.96 -0.22
CA LEU A 595 -2.48 5.39 -1.48
C LEU A 595 -2.68 4.20 -2.42
N PRO A 596 -3.83 3.51 -2.35
CA PRO A 596 -4.16 2.43 -3.26
C PRO A 596 -4.69 2.96 -4.60
N ILE A 597 -3.91 3.83 -5.27
CA ILE A 597 -4.20 4.41 -6.59
C ILE A 597 -2.91 4.45 -7.41
N PHE A 598 -2.96 3.99 -8.64
CA PHE A 598 -1.85 4.08 -9.59
C PHE A 598 -1.67 5.52 -10.11
N ASN A 599 -0.42 5.95 -10.25
CA ASN A 599 -0.13 7.17 -11.00
C ASN A 599 -0.42 6.99 -12.50
N ALA A 600 -0.49 8.11 -13.22
CA ALA A 600 -0.85 8.11 -14.64
C ALA A 600 -0.02 7.17 -15.54
N PRO A 601 1.33 7.12 -15.47
CA PRO A 601 2.12 6.13 -16.22
C PRO A 601 1.76 4.68 -15.88
N SER A 602 1.66 4.35 -14.60
CA SER A 602 1.32 2.99 -14.15
C SER A 602 -0.05 2.58 -14.65
N ARG A 603 -1.07 3.44 -14.45
CA ARG A 603 -2.43 3.22 -14.93
C ARG A 603 -2.48 3.05 -16.45
N ALA A 604 -1.82 3.90 -17.22
CA ALA A 604 -1.81 3.82 -18.68
C ALA A 604 -1.07 2.56 -19.21
N ALA A 605 -0.09 2.03 -18.47
CA ALA A 605 0.55 0.76 -18.81
C ALA A 605 -0.41 -0.43 -18.60
N LEU A 606 -1.11 -0.45 -17.45
CA LEU A 606 -2.10 -1.47 -17.10
C LEU A 606 -3.30 -1.48 -18.05
N GLU A 607 -3.92 -0.32 -18.30
CA GLU A 607 -5.02 -0.16 -19.27
C GLU A 607 -4.61 -0.68 -20.66
N ARG A 608 -3.37 -0.38 -21.10
CA ARG A 608 -2.84 -0.87 -22.38
C ARG A 608 -2.66 -2.39 -22.39
N ALA A 609 -2.14 -2.99 -21.33
CA ALA A 609 -1.93 -4.43 -21.24
C ALA A 609 -3.25 -5.20 -21.26
N MET A 610 -4.23 -4.78 -20.46
CA MET A 610 -5.58 -5.35 -20.44
C MET A 610 -6.30 -5.19 -21.79
N ALA A 611 -6.23 -3.99 -22.39
CA ALA A 611 -6.79 -3.76 -23.73
C ALA A 611 -6.12 -4.58 -24.85
N LEU A 612 -4.86 -5.02 -24.67
CA LEU A 612 -4.19 -5.95 -25.59
C LEU A 612 -4.62 -7.40 -25.36
N ARG A 613 -4.73 -7.85 -24.10
CA ARG A 613 -5.17 -9.22 -23.75
C ARG A 613 -6.60 -9.52 -24.21
N MET A 614 -7.47 -8.51 -24.15
CA MET A 614 -8.89 -8.61 -24.53
C MET A 614 -9.17 -8.51 -26.04
N GLN A 615 -8.16 -8.20 -26.87
CA GLN A 615 -8.37 -8.16 -28.32
C GLN A 615 -8.57 -9.58 -28.89
N PRO A 616 -9.53 -9.79 -29.80
CA PRO A 616 -9.62 -11.05 -30.52
C PRO A 616 -8.31 -11.33 -31.25
N LEU A 617 -7.70 -12.48 -31.01
CA LEU A 617 -6.50 -12.90 -31.73
C LEU A 617 -6.76 -12.79 -33.24
N PRO A 618 -5.88 -12.12 -34.02
CA PRO A 618 -6.08 -12.03 -35.45
C PRO A 618 -6.13 -13.44 -36.03
N ALA A 619 -7.16 -13.72 -36.83
CA ALA A 619 -7.37 -15.03 -37.44
C ALA A 619 -6.06 -15.51 -38.07
N PRO A 620 -5.63 -16.76 -37.82
CA PRO A 620 -4.32 -17.24 -38.26
C PRO A 620 -4.21 -17.02 -39.76
N ALA A 621 -3.21 -16.21 -40.16
CA ALA A 621 -3.00 -15.87 -41.55
C ALA A 621 -2.90 -17.18 -42.34
N HIS A 622 -3.91 -17.46 -43.17
CA HIS A 622 -3.89 -18.61 -44.05
C HIS A 622 -2.63 -18.47 -44.91
N SER A 623 -1.64 -19.34 -44.68
CA SER A 623 -0.50 -19.43 -45.56
C SER A 623 -1.05 -19.85 -46.92
N GLU A 624 -1.12 -18.89 -47.84
CA GLU A 624 -1.25 -19.23 -49.25
C GLU A 624 -0.08 -20.15 -49.56
N ARG A 625 -0.39 -21.44 -49.80
CA ARG A 625 0.63 -22.40 -50.23
C ARG A 625 1.27 -21.78 -51.48
N PRO A 626 2.61 -21.66 -51.55
CA PRO A 626 3.27 -21.23 -52.77
C PRO A 626 2.76 -22.07 -53.94
N ALA A 627 2.28 -21.41 -54.99
CA ALA A 627 1.84 -22.11 -56.19
C ALA A 627 2.98 -23.03 -56.67
N PRO A 628 2.71 -24.30 -57.04
CA PRO A 628 3.75 -25.23 -57.40
C PRO A 628 4.58 -24.67 -58.56
N HIS A 629 5.89 -24.55 -58.35
CA HIS A 629 6.81 -24.04 -59.37
C HIS A 629 6.64 -24.79 -60.69
N ALA A 630 6.42 -24.04 -61.77
CA ALA A 630 6.44 -24.60 -63.12
C ALA A 630 7.83 -25.22 -63.40
N PRO A 631 7.90 -26.41 -64.01
CA PRO A 631 9.18 -27.04 -64.32
C PRO A 631 9.95 -26.19 -65.36
N PRO A 632 11.29 -26.13 -65.28
CA PRO A 632 12.10 -25.42 -66.26
C PRO A 632 11.94 -26.05 -67.65
N PRO A 633 12.10 -25.26 -68.74
CA PRO A 633 12.06 -25.78 -70.09
C PRO A 633 13.17 -26.81 -70.30
N ARG A 634 12.85 -27.88 -71.04
CA ARG A 634 13.81 -28.91 -71.43
C ARG A 634 14.58 -28.45 -72.67
N ASP A 635 15.89 -28.63 -72.63
CA ASP A 635 16.70 -29.06 -73.77
C ASP A 635 17.00 -30.56 -73.61
#